data_AF-A0A0B6ZAF8-F1
#
_entry.id   AF-A0A0B6ZAF8-F1
#
_cell.length_a   1.000
_cell.length_b   1.000
_cell.length_c   1.000
_cell.angle_alpha   90.00
_cell.angle_beta   90.00
_cell.angle_gamma   90.00
#
_symmetry.space_group_name_H-M   'P 1'
#
loop_
_entity.id
_entity.type
_entity.pdbx_description
1 polymer ?
#
loop_
_entity_poly.entity_id
_entity_poly.type
_entity_poly.pdbx_seq_one_letter_code
_entity_poly.pdbx_strand_id
1 'polypeptide(L)'
;MDGSVWLGPNAVLAFKREGYGYTQFNFSDLMDALSYRGLRKLAYNNLGYGIKEMYKGINIRAQVRQLQKFVPSLRSQDVTRGPSGVRAQALDRDGKLVDDFVFDSGSGELGSRLLHVRNAPSPAATSSLAIGEMIADRIEKQFQL
;
A
#
# COMPACT_ATOMS: atom_id res chain seq x y z
N MET A 1 9.70 -21.08 -13.81
CA MET A 1 8.45 -20.34 -14.08
C MET A 1 7.58 -21.23 -14.94
N ASP A 2 6.33 -21.48 -14.53
CA ASP A 2 5.41 -22.50 -15.08
C ASP A 2 4.59 -22.03 -16.29
N GLY A 3 4.88 -20.84 -16.83
CA GLY A 3 4.19 -20.27 -17.99
C GLY A 3 2.83 -19.65 -17.67
N SER A 4 2.40 -19.62 -16.40
CA SER A 4 1.14 -19.01 -16.00
C SER A 4 1.22 -17.47 -16.00
N VAL A 5 0.16 -16.81 -16.47
CA VAL A 5 0.07 -15.33 -16.49
C VAL A 5 -0.84 -14.87 -15.37
N TRP A 6 -0.21 -14.28 -14.35
CA TRP A 6 -0.89 -13.81 -13.15
C TRP A 6 -1.31 -12.36 -13.32
N LEU A 7 -2.60 -12.10 -13.10
CA LEU A 7 -3.14 -10.76 -13.06
C LEU A 7 -3.41 -10.38 -11.60
N GLY A 8 -2.52 -9.57 -11.04
CA GLY A 8 -2.69 -9.02 -9.70
C GLY A 8 -3.82 -7.98 -9.64
N PRO A 9 -4.43 -7.78 -8.46
CA PRO A 9 -5.37 -6.70 -8.27
C PRO A 9 -4.68 -5.34 -8.40
N ASN A 10 -5.42 -4.32 -8.88
CA ASN A 10 -4.93 -2.94 -8.87
C ASN A 10 -4.81 -2.42 -7.43
N ALA A 11 -4.02 -1.35 -7.25
CA ALA A 11 -3.93 -0.64 -5.98
C ALA A 11 -5.27 0.02 -5.63
N VAL A 12 -6.02 -0.60 -4.72
CA VAL A 12 -7.34 -0.15 -4.26
C VAL A 12 -7.41 -0.19 -2.74
N LEU A 13 -8.38 0.52 -2.17
CA LEU A 13 -8.59 0.55 -0.72
C LEU A 13 -8.97 -0.85 -0.21
N ALA A 14 -8.25 -1.36 0.79
CA ALA A 14 -8.64 -2.55 1.53
C ALA A 14 -9.66 -2.17 2.62
N PHE A 15 -10.74 -2.95 2.76
CA PHE A 15 -11.81 -2.69 3.74
C PHE A 15 -11.54 -3.30 5.14
N LYS A 16 -10.33 -3.84 5.34
CA LYS A 16 -9.81 -4.40 6.58
C LYS A 16 -8.28 -4.28 6.54
N ARG A 17 -7.62 -3.99 7.67
CA ARG A 17 -6.15 -3.79 7.72
C ARG A 17 -5.35 -5.00 7.26
N GLU A 18 -5.90 -6.21 7.45
CA GLU A 18 -5.34 -7.49 7.00
C GLU A 18 -6.31 -8.20 6.04
N GLY A 19 -7.09 -7.41 5.28
CA GLY A 19 -8.05 -7.91 4.31
C GLY A 19 -7.42 -8.17 2.95
N TYR A 20 -7.08 -9.41 2.67
CA TYR A 20 -6.56 -9.83 1.36
C TYR A 20 -7.69 -10.11 0.35
N GLY A 21 -8.92 -10.36 0.80
CA GLY A 21 -10.07 -10.58 -0.07
C GLY A 21 -10.93 -9.34 -0.31
N TYR A 22 -11.55 -9.22 -1.49
CA TYR A 22 -12.51 -8.15 -1.80
C TYR A 22 -13.74 -8.13 -0.87
N THR A 23 -14.11 -9.29 -0.32
CA THR A 23 -15.26 -9.45 0.58
C THR A 23 -14.86 -9.40 2.06
N GLN A 24 -13.57 -9.28 2.37
CA GLN A 24 -13.10 -9.18 3.75
C GLN A 24 -13.29 -7.76 4.24
N PHE A 25 -14.23 -7.61 5.15
CA PHE A 25 -14.69 -6.32 5.65
C PHE A 25 -14.56 -6.27 7.16
N ASN A 26 -14.06 -5.16 7.69
CA ASN A 26 -14.14 -4.84 9.10
C ASN A 26 -14.70 -3.42 9.25
N PHE A 27 -15.85 -3.31 9.91
CA PHE A 27 -16.54 -2.04 10.08
C PHE A 27 -15.70 -1.00 10.82
N SER A 28 -15.01 -1.42 11.89
CA SER A 28 -14.17 -0.54 12.71
C SER A 28 -12.98 0.00 11.90
N ASP A 29 -12.26 -0.86 11.18
CA ASP A 29 -11.14 -0.45 10.32
C ASP A 29 -11.59 0.50 9.21
N LEU A 30 -12.73 0.21 8.59
CA LEU A 30 -13.25 1.08 7.53
C LEU A 30 -13.68 2.44 8.08
N MET A 31 -14.37 2.48 9.23
CA MET A 31 -14.76 3.75 9.83
C MET A 31 -13.54 4.55 10.29
N ASP A 32 -12.52 3.91 10.85
CA ASP A 32 -11.25 4.54 11.20
C ASP A 32 -10.61 5.18 9.95
N ALA A 33 -10.47 4.40 8.88
CA ALA A 33 -9.91 4.88 7.61
C ALA A 33 -10.73 6.06 7.03
N LEU A 34 -12.06 5.95 6.96
CA LEU A 34 -12.93 6.99 6.41
C LEU A 34 -12.99 8.25 7.30
N SER A 35 -12.81 8.11 8.62
CA SER A 35 -12.74 9.24 9.54
C SER A 35 -11.44 10.04 9.36
N TYR A 36 -10.37 9.40 8.87
CA TYR A 36 -9.10 10.04 8.66
C TYR A 36 -9.17 11.15 7.60
N ARG A 37 -8.78 12.37 7.97
CA ARG A 37 -8.86 13.56 7.10
C ARG A 37 -8.03 13.41 5.83
N GLY A 38 -6.83 12.84 5.95
CA GLY A 38 -5.94 12.63 4.81
C GLY A 38 -6.55 11.73 3.75
N LEU A 39 -7.18 10.62 4.16
CA LEU A 39 -7.82 9.70 3.23
C LEU A 39 -8.99 10.35 2.52
N ARG A 40 -9.81 11.12 3.24
CA ARG A 40 -10.93 11.87 2.63
C ARG A 40 -10.45 12.85 1.56
N LYS A 41 -9.36 13.60 1.81
CA LYS A 41 -8.75 14.50 0.82
C LYS A 41 -8.21 13.74 -0.39
N LEU A 42 -7.44 12.67 -0.16
CA LEU A 42 -6.88 11.84 -1.22
C LEU A 42 -7.99 11.23 -2.09
N ALA A 43 -9.02 10.69 -1.45
CA ALA A 43 -10.18 10.12 -2.13
C ALA A 43 -10.87 11.19 -2.96
N TYR A 44 -11.24 12.34 -2.38
CA TYR A 44 -11.90 13.43 -3.10
C TYR A 44 -11.15 13.84 -4.38
N ASN A 45 -9.83 14.01 -4.29
CA ASN A 45 -9.00 14.40 -5.43
C ASN A 45 -8.85 13.30 -6.50
N ASN A 46 -9.08 12.02 -6.15
CA ASN A 46 -8.82 10.87 -7.01
C ASN A 46 -10.03 9.93 -7.20
N LEU A 47 -11.25 10.35 -6.84
CA LEU A 47 -12.47 9.52 -6.83
C LEU A 47 -12.70 8.82 -8.16
N GLY A 48 -12.62 9.58 -9.26
CA GLY A 48 -12.84 9.05 -10.61
C GLY A 48 -11.80 8.01 -11.03
N TYR A 49 -10.55 8.16 -10.57
CA TYR A 49 -9.49 7.18 -10.80
C TYR A 49 -9.71 5.94 -9.93
N GLY A 50 -9.96 6.12 -8.62
CA GLY A 50 -10.17 5.03 -7.67
C GLY A 50 -11.34 4.12 -8.05
N ILE A 51 -12.48 4.68 -8.48
CA ILE A 51 -13.63 3.87 -8.93
C ILE A 51 -13.26 3.05 -10.18
N LYS A 52 -12.54 3.63 -11.13
CA LYS A 52 -12.08 2.91 -12.33
C LYS A 52 -11.12 1.78 -11.96
N GLU A 53 -10.18 2.01 -11.05
CA GLU A 53 -9.26 0.96 -10.60
C GLU A 53 -9.98 -0.17 -9.86
N MET A 54 -10.96 0.15 -9.02
CA MET A 54 -11.78 -0.84 -8.32
C MET A 54 -12.63 -1.66 -9.30
N TYR A 55 -13.26 -1.02 -10.29
CA TYR A 55 -13.99 -1.72 -11.34
C TYR A 55 -13.11 -2.71 -12.10
N LYS A 56 -11.91 -2.30 -12.53
CA LYS A 56 -11.02 -3.19 -13.27
C LYS A 56 -10.39 -4.27 -12.40
N GLY A 57 -10.15 -4.01 -11.11
CA GLY A 57 -9.70 -5.03 -10.16
C GLY A 57 -10.72 -6.18 -10.00
N ILE A 58 -12.01 -5.85 -10.06
CA ILE A 58 -13.08 -6.85 -9.99
C ILE A 58 -13.33 -7.49 -11.38
N ASN A 59 -13.33 -6.69 -12.45
CA ASN A 59 -13.64 -7.16 -13.80
C ASN A 59 -12.38 -7.50 -14.60
N ILE A 60 -12.04 -8.79 -14.62
CA ILE A 60 -10.87 -9.32 -15.36
C ILE A 60 -10.90 -8.91 -16.84
N ARG A 61 -12.07 -8.94 -17.50
CA ARG A 61 -12.17 -8.57 -18.93
C ARG A 61 -11.82 -7.09 -19.15
N ALA A 62 -12.24 -6.22 -18.23
CA ALA A 62 -11.90 -4.80 -18.29
C ALA A 62 -10.40 -4.56 -18.08
N GLN A 63 -9.78 -5.27 -17.14
CA GLN A 63 -8.33 -5.20 -16.94
C GLN A 63 -7.55 -5.74 -18.15
N VAL A 64 -7.95 -6.88 -18.71
CA VAL A 64 -7.33 -7.45 -19.93
C VAL A 64 -7.41 -6.46 -21.09
N ARG A 65 -8.55 -5.79 -21.30
CA ARG A 65 -8.68 -4.76 -22.33
C ARG A 65 -7.69 -3.60 -22.14
N GLN A 66 -7.37 -3.24 -20.90
CA GLN A 66 -6.33 -2.24 -20.64
C GLN A 66 -4.93 -2.78 -20.93
N LEU A 67 -4.64 -4.01 -20.52
CA LEU A 67 -3.34 -4.65 -20.76
C LEU A 67 -3.09 -4.91 -22.25
N GLN A 68 -4.14 -5.12 -23.04
CA GLN A 68 -4.04 -5.26 -24.50
C GLN A 68 -3.43 -4.03 -25.19
N LYS A 69 -3.40 -2.86 -24.54
CA LYS A 69 -2.66 -1.69 -25.04
C LYS A 69 -1.13 -1.92 -25.05
N PHE A 70 -0.64 -2.81 -24.20
CA PHE A 70 0.77 -3.18 -24.08
C PHE A 70 1.05 -4.55 -24.71
N VAL A 71 0.12 -5.50 -24.58
CA VAL A 71 0.23 -6.87 -25.11
C VAL A 71 -1.04 -7.20 -25.91
N PRO A 72 -1.12 -6.81 -27.20
CA PRO A 72 -2.35 -6.94 -27.99
C PRO A 72 -2.88 -8.38 -28.17
N SER A 73 -2.00 -9.37 -28.10
CA SER A 73 -2.35 -10.79 -28.23
C SER A 73 -3.01 -11.38 -26.98
N LEU A 74 -2.98 -10.69 -25.83
CA LEU A 74 -3.48 -11.19 -24.56
C LEU A 74 -5.00 -11.41 -24.60
N ARG A 75 -5.46 -12.59 -24.21
CA ARG A 75 -6.88 -12.94 -24.09
C ARG A 75 -7.25 -13.15 -22.63
N SER A 76 -8.54 -13.04 -22.33
CA SER A 76 -9.03 -13.27 -20.96
C SER A 76 -8.88 -14.72 -20.48
N GLN A 77 -8.69 -15.66 -21.41
CA GLN A 77 -8.46 -17.08 -21.12
C GLN A 77 -7.01 -17.35 -20.71
N ASP A 78 -6.09 -16.45 -21.07
CA ASP A 78 -4.65 -16.61 -20.79
C ASP A 78 -4.30 -16.16 -19.37
N VAL A 79 -5.22 -15.44 -18.70
CA VAL A 79 -4.98 -14.84 -17.38
C VAL A 79 -5.83 -15.48 -16.30
N THR A 80 -5.22 -15.62 -15.13
CA THR A 80 -5.91 -15.99 -13.90
C THR A 80 -5.71 -14.88 -12.85
N ARG A 81 -6.61 -14.82 -11.85
CA ARG A 81 -6.42 -13.89 -10.74
C ARG A 81 -5.23 -14.33 -9.91
N GLY A 82 -4.30 -13.41 -9.68
CA GLY A 82 -3.19 -13.63 -8.79
C GLY A 82 -3.50 -13.40 -7.31
N PRO A 83 -2.52 -13.60 -6.41
CA PRO A 83 -2.71 -13.28 -5.02
C PRO A 83 -2.84 -11.76 -4.87
N SER A 84 -3.47 -11.36 -3.80
CA SER A 84 -3.50 -9.97 -3.35
C SER A 84 -2.44 -9.76 -2.27
N GLY A 85 -2.02 -8.50 -2.12
CA GLY A 85 -1.20 -8.05 -1.02
C GLY A 85 -1.81 -6.79 -0.42
N VAL A 86 -1.62 -6.60 0.89
CA VAL A 86 -1.98 -5.36 1.57
C VAL A 86 -0.70 -4.60 1.88
N ARG A 87 -0.64 -3.34 1.44
CA ARG A 87 0.47 -2.43 1.74
C ARG A 87 0.03 -1.42 2.78
N ALA A 88 0.76 -1.37 3.90
CA ALA A 88 0.68 -0.24 4.80
C ALA A 88 1.33 0.96 4.10
N GLN A 89 0.52 1.94 3.72
CA GLN A 89 0.98 3.15 3.04
C GLN A 89 0.78 4.34 3.97
N ALA A 90 1.87 5.01 4.33
CA ALA A 90 1.78 6.23 5.11
C ALA A 90 1.14 7.36 4.28
N LEU A 91 0.19 8.05 4.92
CA LEU A 91 -0.59 9.13 4.35
C LEU A 91 -0.60 10.27 5.37
N ASP A 92 -0.28 11.48 4.93
CA ASP A 92 -0.33 12.65 5.79
C ASP A 92 -1.76 13.23 5.90
N ARG A 93 -1.93 14.24 6.75
CA ARG A 93 -3.24 14.87 7.00
C ARG A 93 -3.76 15.69 5.81
N ASP A 94 -2.90 15.97 4.83
CA ASP A 94 -3.22 16.70 3.62
C ASP A 94 -3.57 15.79 2.44
N GLY A 95 -3.46 14.48 2.63
CA GLY A 95 -3.82 13.49 1.63
C GLY A 95 -2.68 13.19 0.66
N LYS A 96 -1.44 13.51 1.03
CA LYS A 96 -0.24 13.12 0.29
C LYS A 96 0.34 11.82 0.85
N LEU A 97 0.66 10.90 -0.05
CA LEU A 97 1.40 9.69 0.32
C LEU A 97 2.81 10.09 0.74
N VAL A 98 3.29 9.51 1.85
CA VAL A 98 4.65 9.78 2.32
C VAL A 98 5.62 8.86 1.60
N ASP A 99 6.60 9.45 0.94
CA ASP A 99 7.57 8.73 0.10
C ASP A 99 8.83 8.32 0.86
N ASP A 100 9.18 9.05 1.92
CA ASP A 100 10.42 8.90 2.68
C ASP A 100 10.16 8.44 4.12
N PHE A 101 11.22 8.19 4.88
CA PHE A 101 11.14 7.73 6.25
C PHE A 101 10.31 8.65 7.15
N VAL A 102 9.51 8.02 8.02
CA VAL A 102 8.84 8.71 9.13
C VAL A 102 9.28 8.04 10.41
N PHE A 103 10.18 8.70 11.12
CA PHE A 103 10.61 8.29 12.45
C PHE A 103 9.79 8.99 13.52
N ASP A 104 9.46 8.27 14.59
CA ASP A 104 8.78 8.80 15.75
C ASP A 104 9.30 8.11 17.01
N SER A 105 9.46 8.84 18.10
CA SER A 105 9.93 8.24 19.37
C SER A 105 8.79 8.06 20.37
N GLY A 106 7.55 8.41 20.03
CA GLY A 106 6.44 8.43 20.98
C GLY A 106 6.58 9.53 22.05
N SER A 107 5.81 9.40 23.13
CA SER A 107 5.78 10.36 24.25
C SER A 107 5.94 9.66 25.60
N GLY A 108 6.35 10.43 26.62
CA GLY A 108 6.58 9.94 27.98
C GLY A 108 7.93 9.25 28.17
N GLU A 109 8.11 8.62 29.34
CA GLU A 109 9.38 7.98 29.72
C GLU A 109 9.78 6.78 28.87
N LEU A 110 8.82 6.13 28.19
CA LEU A 110 9.12 5.04 27.26
C LEU A 110 9.67 5.57 25.93
N GLY A 111 9.27 6.79 25.54
CA GLY A 111 9.64 7.33 24.24
C GLY A 111 11.13 7.67 24.11
N SER A 112 11.81 7.93 25.22
CA SER A 112 13.27 8.09 25.23
C SER A 112 14.04 6.80 24.96
N ARG A 113 13.36 5.66 24.83
CA ARG A 113 13.93 4.32 24.61
C ARG A 113 13.37 3.63 23.36
N LEU A 114 12.54 4.29 22.57
CA LEU A 114 11.87 3.71 21.41
C LEU A 114 12.12 4.54 20.15
N LEU A 115 12.29 3.84 19.02
CA LEU A 115 12.28 4.42 17.69
C LEU A 115 11.27 3.67 16.83
N HIS A 116 10.16 4.31 16.51
CA HIS A 116 9.16 3.83 15.56
C HIS A 116 9.54 4.23 14.15
N VAL A 117 9.60 3.26 13.24
CA VAL A 117 9.70 3.48 11.80
C VAL A 117 8.30 3.34 11.20
N ARG A 118 7.60 4.46 11.06
CA ARG A 118 6.21 4.51 10.61
C ARG A 118 6.05 4.51 9.09
N ASN A 119 7.11 4.87 8.37
CA ASN A 119 7.22 4.73 6.92
C ASN A 119 8.67 4.47 6.54
N ALA A 120 8.88 3.76 5.44
CA ALA A 120 10.17 3.55 4.81
C ALA A 120 10.00 3.64 3.28
N PRO A 121 11.05 4.06 2.54
CA PRO A 121 11.00 4.21 1.10
C PRO A 121 10.80 2.87 0.39
N SER A 122 10.18 2.95 -0.78
CA SER A 122 9.88 1.82 -1.66
C SER A 122 10.94 1.66 -2.75
N PRO A 123 11.24 0.44 -3.26
CA PRO A 123 10.72 -0.86 -2.81
C PRO A 123 11.50 -1.43 -1.62
N ALA A 124 10.81 -1.61 -0.49
CA ALA A 124 11.44 -2.01 0.77
C ALA A 124 12.15 -3.37 0.72
N ALA A 125 11.61 -4.34 -0.04
CA ALA A 125 12.21 -5.67 -0.14
C ALA A 125 13.61 -5.64 -0.78
N THR A 126 13.76 -4.87 -1.87
CA THR A 126 15.01 -4.78 -2.63
C THR A 126 16.05 -3.91 -1.92
N SER A 127 15.62 -2.83 -1.27
CA SER A 127 16.50 -1.92 -0.52
C SER A 127 16.60 -2.25 0.96
N SER A 128 16.24 -3.47 1.38
CA SER A 128 16.09 -3.85 2.79
C SER A 128 17.38 -3.68 3.60
N LEU A 129 18.54 -4.02 3.02
CA LEU A 129 19.84 -3.86 3.68
C LEU A 129 20.21 -2.38 3.88
N ALA A 130 20.04 -1.54 2.86
CA ALA A 130 20.30 -0.11 2.95
C ALA A 130 19.32 0.61 3.90
N ILE A 131 18.04 0.19 3.90
CA ILE A 131 17.04 0.66 4.88
C ILE A 131 17.48 0.27 6.29
N GLY A 132 17.94 -0.98 6.48
CA GLY A 132 18.44 -1.48 7.76
C GLY A 132 19.64 -0.69 8.27
N GLU A 133 20.62 -0.43 7.40
CA GLU A 133 21.80 0.40 7.70
C GLU A 133 21.39 1.81 8.14
N MET A 134 20.49 2.48 7.41
CA MET A 134 20.04 3.82 7.79
C MET A 134 19.29 3.82 9.14
N ILE A 135 18.47 2.80 9.40
CA ILE A 135 17.79 2.65 10.70
C ILE A 135 18.83 2.44 11.82
N ALA A 136 19.85 1.62 11.60
CA ALA A 136 20.93 1.38 12.57
C ALA A 136 21.69 2.68 12.89
N ASP A 137 22.13 3.41 11.87
CA ASP A 137 22.78 4.72 12.01
C ASP A 137 21.91 5.71 12.80
N ARG A 138 20.59 5.67 12.58
CA ARG A 138 19.65 6.54 13.29
C ARG A 138 19.55 6.18 14.77
N ILE A 139 19.53 4.89 15.10
CA ILE A 139 19.49 4.37 16.47
C ILE A 139 20.78 4.77 17.21
N GLU A 140 21.96 4.54 16.63
CA GLU A 140 23.24 4.92 17.23
C GLU A 140 23.27 6.41 17.59
N LYS A 141 22.88 7.28 16.64
CA LYS A 141 22.84 8.74 16.87
C LYS A 141 21.84 9.14 17.93
N GLN A 142 20.66 8.52 17.95
CA GLN A 142 19.58 8.92 18.85
C GLN A 142 19.81 8.45 20.29
N PHE A 143 20.40 7.27 20.48
CA PHE A 143 20.62 6.68 21.79
C PHE A 143 22.07 6.73 22.28
N GLN A 144 22.98 7.32 21.49
CA GLN A 144 24.40 7.46 21.82
C GLN A 144 25.08 6.12 22.15
N LEU A 145 24.82 5.12 21.31
CA LEU A 145 25.40 3.78 21.42
C LEU A 145 26.84 3.72 20.87
#